data_AF-F3CBH8-F1
#
_entry.id   AF-F3CBH8-F1
#
_cell.length_a   1.000
_cell.length_b   1.000
_cell.length_c   1.000
_cell.angle_alpha   90.00
_cell.angle_beta   90.00
_cell.angle_gamma   90.00
#
_symmetry.space_group_name_H-M   'P 1'
#
loop_
_entity.id
_entity.type
_entity.pdbx_description
1 polymer ?
#
loop_
_entity_poly.entity_id
_entity_poly.type
_entity_poly.pdbx_seq_one_letter_code
_entity_poly.pdbx_strand_id
1 'polypeptide(L)'
;MTDPCTTPILGIDAHAHVFSKDLSLTSGRRYSPDYDATVQAYLAHLHEHGLSHGVLVQPSFLGTDNRFLFDALAQAPDRLRRLAVVDTDISRGALQRMAGLGIVGIRLNLIGRALPDFTAPEWKSLFKNVWTLGWHVELHREVADLPGLIRQLLPFGCKIVIDHFGRPASRL
;
A
#
# COMPACT_ATOMS: atom_id res chain seq x y z
N MET A 1 -23.87 25.70 -9.00
CA MET A 1 -23.29 24.36 -8.72
C MET A 1 -22.17 24.58 -7.75
N THR A 2 -22.41 24.31 -6.47
CA THR A 2 -21.38 24.39 -5.42
C THR A 2 -20.38 23.28 -5.65
N ASP A 3 -19.12 23.63 -5.88
CA ASP A 3 -18.01 22.68 -5.82
C ASP A 3 -18.13 21.89 -4.52
N PRO A 4 -18.11 20.54 -4.56
CA PRO A 4 -18.05 19.76 -3.34
C PRO A 4 -16.76 20.16 -2.65
N CYS A 5 -16.90 20.78 -1.48
CA CYS A 5 -15.82 21.34 -0.66
C CYS A 5 -14.69 20.30 -0.52
N THR A 6 -13.70 20.39 -1.42
CA THR A 6 -12.50 19.57 -1.34
C THR A 6 -11.64 20.24 -0.29
N THR A 7 -11.35 19.51 0.79
CA THR A 7 -10.42 19.98 1.81
C THR A 7 -9.13 20.40 1.09
N PRO A 8 -8.63 21.63 1.28
CA PRO A 8 -7.40 22.07 0.64
C PRO A 8 -6.25 21.09 0.91
N ILE A 9 -5.47 20.79 -0.13
CA ILE A 9 -4.29 19.91 0.01
C ILE A 9 -3.14 20.76 0.56
N LEU A 10 -2.94 20.70 1.87
CA LEU A 10 -1.85 21.37 2.59
C LEU A 10 -0.60 20.49 2.65
N GLY A 11 -0.80 19.17 2.67
CA GLY A 11 0.26 18.16 2.70
C GLY A 11 -0.34 16.76 2.72
N ILE A 12 0.44 15.79 2.26
CA ILE A 12 0.04 14.38 2.19
C ILE A 12 1.13 13.53 2.85
N ASP A 13 0.78 12.83 3.93
CA ASP A 13 1.61 11.71 4.42
C ASP A 13 1.44 10.53 3.46
N ALA A 14 2.53 10.11 2.81
CA ALA A 14 2.48 9.09 1.79
C ALA A 14 2.54 7.65 2.33
N HIS A 15 2.79 7.44 3.63
CA HIS A 15 2.95 6.08 4.16
C HIS A 15 2.68 5.96 5.66
N ALA A 16 1.49 5.46 6.00
CA ALA A 16 1.15 5.10 7.38
C ALA A 16 0.47 3.73 7.49
N HIS A 17 0.45 3.19 8.70
CA HIS A 17 -0.22 1.93 9.02
C HIS A 17 -1.23 2.15 10.14
N VAL A 18 -2.43 1.58 9.99
CA VAL A 18 -3.46 1.52 11.02
C VAL A 18 -3.86 0.06 11.22
N PHE A 19 -4.15 -0.30 12.46
CA PHE A 19 -4.51 -1.66 12.87
C PHE A 19 -5.08 -1.64 14.29
N SER A 20 -5.79 -2.71 14.65
CA SER A 20 -6.08 -3.04 16.04
C SER A 20 -5.27 -4.25 16.47
N LYS A 21 -4.86 -4.28 17.74
CA LYS A 21 -4.16 -5.42 18.35
C LYS A 21 -4.99 -6.70 18.36
N ASP A 22 -6.32 -6.59 18.28
CA ASP A 22 -7.25 -7.72 18.33
C ASP A 22 -7.48 -8.38 16.95
N LEU A 23 -6.81 -7.89 15.91
CA LEU A 23 -6.92 -8.45 14.57
C LEU A 23 -6.21 -9.80 14.45
N SER A 24 -6.81 -10.71 13.69
CA SER A 24 -6.18 -11.97 13.31
C SER A 24 -4.93 -11.71 12.47
N LEU A 25 -3.77 -12.10 12.99
CA LEU A 25 -2.49 -11.91 12.32
C LEU A 25 -2.14 -13.12 11.45
N THR A 26 -1.44 -12.89 10.33
CA THR A 26 -0.97 -13.98 9.45
C THR A 26 0.11 -14.83 10.13
N SER A 27 0.19 -16.12 9.77
CA SER A 27 1.13 -17.08 10.35
C SER A 27 2.60 -16.75 10.04
N GLY A 28 2.89 -16.19 8.87
CA GLY A 28 4.24 -15.84 8.41
C GLY A 28 4.73 -14.43 8.77
N ARG A 29 4.16 -13.80 9.81
CA ARG A 29 4.51 -12.42 10.19
C ARG A 29 5.87 -12.33 10.87
N ARG A 30 6.54 -11.19 10.70
CA ARG A 30 7.85 -10.89 11.33
C ARG A 30 7.73 -10.43 12.78
N TYR A 31 6.61 -9.82 13.15
CA TYR A 31 6.33 -9.33 14.51
C TYR A 31 4.82 -9.22 14.73
N SER A 32 4.41 -9.06 15.99
CA SER A 32 3.02 -8.87 16.41
C SER A 32 2.93 -7.59 17.24
N PRO A 33 2.22 -6.54 16.80
CA PRO A 33 1.94 -5.38 17.65
C PRO A 33 1.08 -5.77 18.84
N ASP A 34 1.31 -5.13 19.99
CA ASP A 34 0.54 -5.29 21.24
C ASP A 34 -0.29 -4.02 21.59
N TYR A 35 -0.37 -3.08 20.66
CA TYR A 35 -1.08 -1.80 20.78
C TYR A 35 -1.99 -1.54 19.57
N ASP A 36 -2.90 -0.58 19.72
CA ASP A 36 -3.76 -0.12 18.63
C ASP A 36 -3.16 1.08 17.91
N ALA A 37 -3.23 1.09 16.58
CA ALA A 37 -2.93 2.23 15.73
C ALA A 37 -4.23 2.64 15.01
N THR A 38 -5.04 3.48 15.64
CA THR A 38 -6.38 3.81 15.14
C THR A 38 -6.34 4.88 14.05
N VAL A 39 -7.34 4.88 13.16
CA VAL A 39 -7.52 5.92 12.14
C VAL A 39 -7.70 7.30 12.80
N GLN A 40 -8.46 7.37 13.90
CA GLN A 40 -8.67 8.62 14.62
C GLN A 40 -7.36 9.20 15.15
N ALA A 41 -6.50 8.38 15.76
CA ALA A 41 -5.20 8.82 16.25
C ALA A 41 -4.32 9.32 15.09
N TYR A 42 -4.31 8.61 13.96
CA TYR A 42 -3.58 9.03 12.77
C TYR A 42 -4.10 10.35 12.19
N LEU A 43 -5.42 10.53 12.06
CA LEU A 43 -6.01 11.77 11.55
C LEU A 43 -5.74 12.97 12.46
N ALA A 44 -5.70 12.76 13.79
CA ALA A 44 -5.31 13.77 14.76
C ALA A 44 -3.83 14.15 14.58
N HIS A 45 -2.96 13.16 14.39
CA HIS A 45 -1.52 13.38 14.14
C HIS A 45 -1.28 14.17 12.85
N LEU A 46 -1.97 13.82 11.75
CA LEU A 46 -1.90 14.61 10.51
C LEU A 46 -2.28 16.08 10.76
N HIS A 47 -3.38 16.31 11.48
CA HIS A 47 -3.84 17.66 11.78
C HIS A 47 -2.84 18.46 12.62
N GLU A 48 -2.29 17.86 13.67
CA GLU A 48 -1.28 18.48 14.55
C GLU A 48 -0.03 18.92 13.78
N HIS A 49 0.33 18.18 12.73
CA HIS A 49 1.49 18.46 11.87
C HIS A 49 1.15 19.21 10.57
N GLY A 50 -0.06 19.75 10.44
CA GLY A 50 -0.46 20.57 9.28
C GLY A 50 -0.65 19.79 7.97
N LEU A 51 -0.77 18.46 8.04
CA LEU A 51 -1.06 17.60 6.89
C LEU A 51 -2.58 17.40 6.77
N SER A 52 -3.10 17.51 5.56
CA SER A 52 -4.55 17.35 5.34
C SER A 52 -4.94 15.94 4.92
N HIS A 53 -4.03 15.20 4.27
CA HIS A 53 -4.29 13.89 3.68
C HIS A 53 -3.25 12.86 4.07
N GLY A 54 -3.60 11.59 3.89
CA GLY A 54 -2.73 10.45 4.20
C GLY A 54 -2.95 9.25 3.30
N VAL A 55 -1.93 8.40 3.15
CA VAL A 55 -2.02 7.11 2.47
C VAL A 55 -1.82 5.99 3.48
N LEU A 56 -2.84 5.16 3.66
CA LEU A 56 -2.79 3.98 4.52
C LEU A 56 -2.33 2.76 3.73
N VAL A 57 -1.30 2.11 4.22
CA VAL A 57 -0.67 0.98 3.57
C VAL A 57 -0.96 -0.28 4.38
N GLN A 58 -1.33 -1.37 3.71
CA GLN A 58 -1.56 -2.65 4.37
C GLN A 58 -0.29 -3.13 5.11
N PRO A 59 -0.37 -3.38 6.43
CA PRO A 59 0.78 -3.86 7.20
C PRO A 59 1.05 -5.35 6.92
N SER A 60 2.32 -5.74 6.89
CA SER A 60 2.73 -7.09 6.49
C SER A 60 2.20 -8.20 7.39
N PHE A 61 1.92 -7.90 8.67
CA PHE A 61 1.40 -8.89 9.62
C PHE A 61 -0.09 -9.21 9.43
N LEU A 62 -0.82 -8.46 8.60
CA LEU A 62 -2.18 -8.78 8.19
C LEU A 62 -2.24 -9.51 6.84
N GLY A 63 -1.10 -9.71 6.16
CA GLY A 63 -1.05 -10.40 4.87
C GLY A 63 -1.97 -9.75 3.83
N THR A 64 -2.74 -10.59 3.11
CA THR A 64 -3.70 -10.15 2.09
C THR A 64 -5.11 -9.89 2.64
N ASP A 65 -5.31 -9.98 3.96
CA ASP A 65 -6.55 -9.57 4.60
C ASP A 65 -6.60 -8.04 4.75
N ASN A 66 -7.13 -7.39 3.73
CA ASN A 66 -7.25 -5.93 3.67
C ASN A 66 -8.56 -5.41 4.30
N ARG A 67 -9.35 -6.24 5.00
CA ARG A 67 -10.68 -5.83 5.49
C ARG A 67 -10.60 -4.63 6.46
N PHE A 68 -9.66 -4.66 7.40
CA PHE A 68 -9.45 -3.54 8.31
C PHE A 68 -9.06 -2.25 7.55
N LEU A 69 -8.19 -2.39 6.54
CA LEU A 69 -7.83 -1.29 5.67
C LEU A 69 -9.06 -0.76 4.90
N PHE A 70 -10.01 -1.63 4.52
CA PHE A 70 -11.28 -1.27 3.87
C PHE A 70 -12.22 -0.46 4.77
N ASP A 71 -12.35 -0.87 6.03
CA ASP A 71 -13.19 -0.17 7.01
C ASP A 71 -12.59 1.18 7.43
N ALA A 72 -11.24 1.27 7.45
CA ALA A 72 -10.52 2.49 7.84
C ALA A 72 -10.86 3.72 6.98
N LEU A 73 -11.08 3.58 5.67
CA LEU A 73 -11.40 4.74 4.80
C LEU A 73 -12.79 5.29 5.02
N ALA A 74 -13.75 4.45 5.43
CA ALA A 74 -15.13 4.90 5.65
C ALA A 74 -15.19 6.07 6.66
N GLN A 75 -14.16 6.20 7.50
CA GLN A 75 -14.03 7.28 8.48
C GLN A 75 -13.55 8.61 7.89
N ALA A 76 -12.85 8.62 6.76
CA ALA A 76 -12.33 9.84 6.13
C ALA A 76 -12.06 9.68 4.60
N PRO A 77 -13.09 9.41 3.78
CA PRO A 77 -12.93 9.07 2.36
C PRO A 77 -12.30 10.18 1.51
N ASP A 78 -12.55 11.44 1.89
CA ASP A 78 -12.01 12.60 1.18
C ASP A 78 -10.56 12.91 1.55
N ARG A 79 -10.06 12.37 2.67
CA ARG A 79 -8.72 12.67 3.21
C ARG A 79 -7.72 11.54 3.02
N LEU A 80 -8.19 10.30 2.87
CA LEU A 80 -7.31 9.14 2.85
C LEU A 80 -7.33 8.41 1.49
N ARG A 81 -6.19 7.82 1.13
CA ARG A 81 -6.04 6.82 0.07
C ARG A 81 -5.34 5.59 0.61
N ARG A 82 -5.31 4.50 -0.16
CA ARG A 82 -4.92 3.20 0.37
C ARG A 82 -4.12 2.33 -0.60
N LEU A 83 -3.21 1.53 -0.05
CA LEU A 83 -2.45 0.50 -0.75
C LEU A 83 -2.71 -0.86 -0.14
N ALA A 84 -3.20 -1.77 -0.98
CA ALA A 84 -3.51 -3.14 -0.58
C ALA A 84 -2.29 -4.07 -0.77
N VAL A 85 -2.26 -5.18 -0.05
CA VAL A 85 -1.41 -6.33 -0.41
C VAL A 85 -2.34 -7.40 -0.96
N VAL A 86 -2.01 -7.95 -2.13
CA VAL A 86 -2.85 -8.94 -2.83
C VAL A 86 -2.02 -10.12 -3.29
N ASP A 87 -2.67 -11.28 -3.42
CA ASP A 87 -2.08 -12.45 -4.05
C ASP A 87 -2.07 -12.30 -5.57
N THR A 88 -1.15 -12.98 -6.26
CA THR A 88 -0.99 -12.87 -7.73
C THR A 88 -2.14 -13.48 -8.52
N ASP A 89 -2.93 -14.36 -7.90
CA ASP A 89 -4.13 -14.99 -8.48
C ASP A 89 -5.41 -14.18 -8.23
N ILE A 90 -5.32 -13.00 -7.60
CA ILE A 90 -6.48 -12.13 -7.36
C ILE A 90 -7.23 -11.84 -8.67
N SER A 91 -8.55 -12.02 -8.63
CA SER A 91 -9.37 -11.78 -9.82
C SER A 91 -9.43 -10.29 -10.19
N ARG A 92 -9.51 -10.00 -11.50
CA ARG A 92 -9.74 -8.64 -12.01
C ARG A 92 -10.97 -7.98 -11.38
N GLY A 93 -12.05 -8.74 -11.18
CA GLY A 93 -13.27 -8.24 -10.53
C GLY A 93 -13.05 -7.83 -9.07
N ALA A 94 -12.20 -8.55 -8.34
CA ALA A 94 -11.82 -8.15 -6.98
C ALA A 94 -11.00 -6.86 -6.97
N LEU A 95 -10.03 -6.72 -7.89
CA LEU A 95 -9.26 -5.48 -8.04
C LEU A 95 -10.15 -4.27 -8.40
N GLN A 96 -11.14 -4.46 -9.28
CA GLN A 96 -12.11 -3.40 -9.63
C GLN A 96 -12.97 -2.99 -8.42
N ARG A 97 -13.41 -3.95 -7.59
CA ARG A 97 -14.13 -3.62 -6.35
C ARG A 97 -13.24 -2.83 -5.39
N MET A 98 -11.97 -3.23 -5.24
CA MET A 98 -11.00 -2.50 -4.43
C MET A 98 -10.78 -1.06 -4.95
N ALA A 99 -10.80 -0.85 -6.27
CA ALA A 99 -10.74 0.49 -6.87
C ALA A 99 -11.96 1.35 -6.52
N GLY A 100 -13.16 0.77 -6.54
CA GLY A 100 -14.39 1.44 -6.08
C GLY A 100 -14.36 1.77 -4.58
N LEU A 101 -13.58 1.04 -3.79
CA LEU A 101 -13.30 1.39 -2.41
C LEU A 101 -12.25 2.49 -2.30
N GLY A 102 -11.45 2.83 -3.31
CA GLY A 102 -10.42 3.87 -3.21
C GLY A 102 -9.02 3.35 -2.86
N ILE A 103 -8.76 2.06 -3.13
CA ILE A 103 -7.39 1.58 -3.31
C ILE A 103 -6.81 2.25 -4.57
N VAL A 104 -5.54 2.65 -4.51
CA VAL A 104 -4.83 3.34 -5.61
C VAL A 104 -3.52 2.65 -6.01
N GLY A 105 -3.25 1.49 -5.43
CA GLY A 105 -2.02 0.75 -5.65
C GLY A 105 -1.93 -0.52 -4.83
N ILE A 106 -0.92 -1.32 -5.16
CA ILE A 106 -0.55 -2.51 -4.41
C ILE A 106 0.85 -2.36 -3.84
N ARG A 107 1.10 -2.99 -2.71
CA ARG A 107 2.44 -3.08 -2.10
C ARG A 107 2.99 -4.49 -2.20
N LEU A 108 4.24 -4.57 -2.66
CA LEU A 108 5.05 -5.79 -2.63
C LEU A 108 6.08 -5.66 -1.51
N ASN A 109 5.72 -6.14 -0.32
CA ASN A 109 6.67 -6.24 0.78
C ASN A 109 7.49 -7.53 0.66
N LEU A 110 8.67 -7.39 0.09
CA LEU A 110 9.55 -8.51 -0.24
C LEU A 110 10.63 -8.75 0.81
N ILE A 111 10.66 -8.02 1.93
CA ILE A 111 11.71 -8.18 2.95
C ILE A 111 11.72 -9.61 3.51
N GLY A 112 12.90 -10.24 3.48
CA GLY A 112 13.10 -11.61 3.95
C GLY A 112 12.45 -12.69 3.08
N ARG A 113 11.92 -12.33 1.89
CA ARG A 113 11.35 -13.28 0.92
C ARG A 113 12.34 -13.61 -0.19
N ALA A 114 12.11 -14.72 -0.90
CA ALA A 114 12.80 -14.96 -2.16
C ALA A 114 12.42 -13.87 -3.18
N LEU A 115 13.34 -13.54 -4.09
CA LEU A 115 13.04 -12.59 -5.15
C LEU A 115 12.05 -13.22 -6.14
N PRO A 116 10.91 -12.57 -6.41
CA PRO A 116 9.99 -13.04 -7.43
C PRO A 116 10.56 -12.83 -8.83
N ASP A 117 10.15 -13.70 -9.76
CA ASP A 117 10.29 -13.46 -11.20
C ASP A 117 9.02 -12.76 -11.71
N PHE A 118 9.09 -11.45 -11.86
CA PHE A 118 7.99 -10.64 -12.39
C PHE A 118 7.70 -10.89 -13.88
N THR A 119 8.52 -11.70 -14.56
CA THR A 119 8.26 -12.15 -15.93
C THR A 119 7.35 -13.39 -15.98
N ALA A 120 7.06 -14.03 -14.84
CA ALA A 120 6.13 -15.15 -14.77
C ALA A 120 4.68 -14.72 -15.12
N PRO A 121 3.84 -15.63 -15.67
CA PRO A 121 2.50 -15.31 -16.16
C PRO A 121 1.57 -14.65 -15.12
N GLU A 122 1.61 -15.10 -13.86
CA GLU A 122 0.78 -14.61 -12.76
C GLU A 122 1.10 -13.15 -12.41
N TRP A 123 2.39 -12.80 -12.38
CA TRP A 123 2.84 -11.42 -12.17
C TRP A 123 2.49 -10.53 -13.35
N LYS A 124 2.68 -11.01 -14.58
CA LYS A 124 2.27 -10.30 -15.80
C LYS A 124 0.78 -9.96 -15.80
N SER A 125 -0.05 -10.92 -15.40
CA SER A 125 -1.49 -10.73 -15.28
C SER A 125 -1.84 -9.67 -14.24
N LEU A 126 -1.24 -9.77 -13.04
CA LEU A 126 -1.44 -8.81 -11.97
C LEU A 126 -1.05 -7.38 -12.40
N PHE A 127 0.16 -7.19 -12.93
CA PHE A 127 0.65 -5.86 -13.31
C PHE A 127 -0.13 -5.25 -14.46
N LYS A 128 -0.61 -6.05 -15.42
CA LYS A 128 -1.52 -5.55 -16.46
C LYS A 128 -2.81 -5.00 -15.86
N ASN A 129 -3.40 -5.67 -14.87
CA ASN A 129 -4.58 -5.17 -14.18
C ASN A 129 -4.29 -3.90 -13.37
N VAL A 130 -3.17 -3.88 -12.63
CA VAL A 130 -2.72 -2.69 -11.88
C VAL A 130 -2.55 -1.49 -12.81
N TRP A 131 -1.84 -1.66 -13.93
CA TRP A 131 -1.68 -0.62 -14.94
C TRP A 131 -3.02 -0.13 -15.50
N THR A 132 -3.94 -1.05 -15.83
CA THR A 132 -5.26 -0.73 -16.36
C THR A 132 -6.10 0.11 -15.38
N LEU A 133 -5.92 -0.10 -14.07
CA LEU A 133 -6.58 0.68 -13.02
C LEU A 133 -5.91 2.04 -12.76
N GLY A 134 -4.80 2.35 -13.45
CA GLY A 134 -3.99 3.55 -13.20
C GLY A 134 -3.26 3.52 -11.85
N TRP A 135 -3.16 2.33 -11.24
CA TRP A 135 -2.57 2.11 -9.93
C TRP A 135 -1.04 2.08 -10.00
N HIS A 136 -0.40 2.28 -8.85
CA HIS A 136 1.04 2.10 -8.70
C HIS A 136 1.40 0.79 -7.98
N VAL A 137 2.66 0.39 -8.15
CA VAL A 137 3.29 -0.72 -7.41
C VAL A 137 4.31 -0.11 -6.45
N GLU A 138 4.10 -0.30 -5.16
CA GLU A 138 5.03 0.07 -4.10
C GLU A 138 5.94 -1.12 -3.76
N LEU A 139 7.26 -0.91 -3.82
CA LEU A 139 8.27 -1.96 -3.57
C LEU A 139 8.99 -1.72 -2.25
N HIS A 140 8.97 -2.73 -1.36
CA HIS A 140 9.81 -2.78 -0.16
C HIS A 140 10.82 -3.91 -0.24
N ARG A 141 12.08 -3.55 -0.53
CA ARG A 141 13.23 -4.46 -0.62
C ARG A 141 14.53 -3.71 -0.36
N GLU A 142 15.60 -4.42 -0.04
CA GLU A 142 16.98 -3.90 0.04
C GLU A 142 17.44 -3.31 -1.31
N VAL A 143 18.20 -2.20 -1.24
CA VAL A 143 18.57 -1.40 -2.42
C VAL A 143 19.29 -2.19 -3.51
N ALA A 144 20.03 -3.22 -3.12
CA ALA A 144 20.80 -4.07 -4.03
C ALA A 144 19.90 -4.83 -5.03
N ASP A 145 18.69 -5.20 -4.63
CA ASP A 145 17.78 -6.00 -5.44
C ASP A 145 16.84 -5.14 -6.30
N LEU A 146 16.64 -3.87 -5.93
CA LEU A 146 15.68 -2.97 -6.57
C LEU A 146 15.93 -2.75 -8.07
N PRO A 147 17.16 -2.55 -8.58
CA PRO A 147 17.38 -2.37 -10.01
C PRO A 147 16.88 -3.55 -10.85
N GLY A 148 17.02 -4.78 -10.35
CA GLY A 148 16.51 -5.98 -11.02
C GLY A 148 14.99 -6.01 -11.07
N LEU A 149 14.33 -5.76 -9.93
CA LEU A 149 12.87 -5.72 -9.82
C LEU A 149 12.27 -4.60 -10.68
N ILE A 150 12.86 -3.40 -10.64
CA ILE A 150 12.42 -2.24 -11.42
C ILE A 150 12.52 -2.54 -12.91
N ARG A 151 13.64 -3.10 -13.39
CA ARG A 151 13.80 -3.47 -14.82
C ARG A 151 12.72 -4.43 -15.31
N GLN A 152 12.28 -5.36 -14.47
CA GLN A 152 11.20 -6.28 -14.83
C GLN A 152 9.82 -5.61 -14.82
N LEU A 153 9.61 -4.57 -13.99
CA LEU A 153 8.35 -3.82 -13.90
C LEU A 153 8.18 -2.74 -14.97
N LEU A 154 9.27 -2.11 -15.41
CA LEU A 154 9.23 -1.00 -16.38
C LEU A 154 8.42 -1.31 -17.66
N PRO A 155 8.50 -2.51 -18.27
CA PRO A 155 7.73 -2.84 -19.48
C PRO A 155 6.21 -2.78 -19.33
N PHE A 156 5.68 -2.87 -18.09
CA PHE A 156 4.24 -2.80 -17.85
C PHE A 156 3.70 -1.37 -17.82
N GLY A 157 4.57 -0.36 -17.70
CA GLY A 157 4.17 1.05 -17.61
C GLY A 157 3.51 1.44 -16.29
N CYS A 158 3.52 0.57 -15.27
CA CYS A 158 3.05 0.92 -13.93
C CYS A 158 3.90 2.05 -13.34
N LYS A 159 3.27 2.93 -12.57
CA LYS A 159 4.01 3.83 -11.67
C LYS A 159 4.66 2.99 -10.57
N ILE A 160 5.92 3.26 -10.26
CA ILE A 160 6.70 2.52 -9.27
C ILE A 160 7.04 3.47 -8.11
N VAL A 161 6.73 3.05 -6.88
CA VAL A 161 7.12 3.73 -5.65
C VAL A 161 8.14 2.86 -4.92
N ILE A 162 9.23 3.45 -4.45
CA ILE A 162 10.28 2.74 -3.71
C ILE A 162 10.20 3.15 -2.24
N ASP A 163 9.97 2.17 -1.39
CA ASP A 163 9.85 2.38 0.05
C ASP A 163 11.17 2.80 0.68
N HIS A 164 11.10 3.80 1.58
CA HIS A 164 12.10 4.04 2.63
C HIS A 164 13.53 4.24 2.08
N PHE A 165 13.68 5.16 1.12
CA PHE A 165 14.96 5.44 0.43
C PHE A 165 15.58 4.21 -0.27
N GLY A 166 14.78 3.17 -0.51
CA GLY A 166 15.23 1.90 -1.06
C GLY A 166 15.96 1.00 -0.07
N ARG A 167 15.89 1.28 1.25
CA ARG A 167 16.59 0.52 2.31
C ARG A 167 18.07 0.26 1.97
N PRO A 168 18.91 1.31 1.97
CA PRO A 168 20.34 1.12 1.81
C PRO A 168 20.91 0.29 2.97
N ALA A 169 22.06 -0.35 2.74
CA ALA A 169 22.82 -0.93 3.84
C ALA A 169 23.23 0.18 4.83
N SER A 170 23.22 -0.11 6.12
CA SER A 170 23.59 0.85 7.17
C SER A 170 25.08 1.19 7.20
N ARG A 171 25.90 0.52 6.36
CA ARG A 171 27.33 0.80 6.21
C ARG A 171 27.56 1.53 4.88
N LEU A 172 27.89 2.81 5.00
CA LEU A 172 28.75 3.55 4.07
C LEU A 172 30.04 3.88 4.83
#